data_AF-A0A6A4BJD5-F1
#
_entry.id   AF-A0A6A4BJD5-F1
#
_cell.length_a   1.000
_cell.length_b   1.000
_cell.length_c   1.000
_cell.angle_alpha   90.00
_cell.angle_beta   90.00
_cell.angle_gamma   90.00
#
_symmetry.space_group_name_H-M   'P 1'
#
loop_
_entity.id
_entity.type
_entity.pdbx_description
1 polymer ?
#
loop_
_entity_poly.entity_id
_entity_poly.type
_entity_poly.pdbx_seq_one_letter_code
_entity_poly.pdbx_strand_id
1 'polypeptide(L)'
;MSSHKLLTTDSPFQMIAQVCERPDESWRIVMKHEVCQHNHRISDDIYRSHPGIRQVPAESPLMPGFEWLVEVEAGTSSVYNYIRDNSNHRVTMDDVRNLIRRMRKQGKFSMK
;
A
#
# COMPACT_ATOMS: atom_id res chain seq x y z
N MET A 1 14.73 -7.27 17.61
CA MET A 1 13.90 -6.14 17.12
C MET A 1 14.65 -5.49 15.96
N SER A 2 14.19 -5.65 14.72
CA SER A 2 14.81 -5.01 13.56
C SER A 2 14.26 -3.59 13.44
N SER A 3 15.04 -2.59 13.87
CA SER A 3 14.76 -1.18 13.60
C SER A 3 15.14 -0.90 12.15
N HIS A 4 14.13 -0.78 11.28
CA HIS A 4 14.33 -0.26 9.94
C HIS A 4 14.56 1.24 10.06
N LYS A 5 15.82 1.66 10.17
CA LYS A 5 16.22 3.06 9.97
C LYS A 5 15.91 3.41 8.51
N LEU A 6 14.68 3.83 8.25
CA LEU A 6 14.41 4.68 7.10
C LEU A 6 15.27 5.92 7.34
N LEU A 7 16.21 6.17 6.43
CA LEU A 7 16.93 7.44 6.35
C LEU A 7 15.87 8.52 6.12
N THR A 8 15.33 9.06 7.20
CA THR A 8 14.44 10.21 7.14
C THR A 8 15.28 11.34 6.59
N THR A 9 14.97 11.74 5.36
CA THR A 9 15.27 13.08 4.87
C THR A 9 14.91 14.06 5.98
N ASP A 10 15.79 15.02 6.28
CA ASP A 10 15.66 16.05 7.32
C ASP A 10 14.47 17.01 7.08
N SER A 11 13.29 16.48 6.78
CA SER A 11 12.08 17.24 6.57
C SER A 11 11.61 17.78 7.92
N PRO A 12 11.31 19.09 8.01
CA PRO A 12 10.83 19.68 9.25
C PRO A 12 9.39 19.27 9.59
N PHE A 13 8.72 18.54 8.70
CA PHE A 13 7.35 18.06 8.90
C PHE A 13 7.21 17.27 10.20
N GLN A 14 6.24 17.66 11.03
CA GLN A 14 5.96 17.02 12.30
C GLN A 14 4.49 17.18 12.66
N MET A 15 3.84 16.12 13.15
CA MET A 15 2.51 16.18 13.76
C MET A 15 2.54 15.45 15.09
N ILE A 16 2.18 16.14 16.17
CA ILE A 16 1.98 15.57 17.51
C ILE A 16 0.52 15.67 17.85
N ALA A 17 -0.12 14.53 18.05
CA ALA A 17 -1.48 14.44 18.52
C ALA A 17 -1.56 13.70 19.85
N GLN A 18 -2.52 14.08 20.69
CA GLN A 18 -2.81 13.43 21.95
C GLN A 18 -4.24 12.92 21.96
N VAL A 19 -4.42 11.69 22.43
CA VAL A 19 -5.74 11.14 22.73
C VAL A 19 -6.19 11.69 24.08
N CYS A 20 -7.38 12.27 24.14
CA CYS A 20 -7.98 12.83 25.35
C CYS A 20 -9.40 12.31 25.53
N GLU A 21 -9.73 11.92 26.74
CA GLU A 21 -11.10 11.66 27.16
C GLU A 21 -11.81 12.99 27.44
N ARG A 22 -13.06 13.09 27.01
CA ARG A 22 -13.93 14.23 27.25
C ARG A 22 -14.79 14.00 28.50
N PRO A 23 -15.39 15.06 29.07
CA PRO A 23 -16.31 14.92 30.20
C PRO A 23 -17.56 14.06 29.92
N ASP A 24 -17.91 13.86 28.64
CA ASP A 24 -19.00 13.00 28.19
C ASP A 24 -18.55 11.55 27.92
N GLU A 25 -17.39 11.14 28.45
CA GLU A 25 -16.76 9.82 28.27
C GLU A 25 -16.40 9.48 26.80
N SER A 26 -16.50 10.46 25.89
CA SER A 26 -16.07 10.27 24.51
C SER A 26 -14.58 10.55 24.34
N TRP A 27 -13.94 9.84 23.41
CA TRP A 27 -12.53 10.03 23.09
C TRP A 27 -12.36 11.02 21.94
N ARG A 28 -11.38 11.93 22.05
CA ARG A 28 -10.96 12.82 20.97
C ARG A 28 -9.46 12.76 20.74
N ILE A 29 -9.07 12.98 19.49
CA ILE A 29 -7.68 13.27 19.13
C ILE A 29 -7.52 14.80 19.14
N VAL A 30 -6.49 15.31 19.79
CA VAL A 30 -6.16 16.73 19.87
C VAL A 30 -4.79 16.95 19.26
N MET A 31 -4.72 17.80 18.23
CA MET A 31 -3.43 18.26 17.71
C MET A 31 -2.77 19.15 18.76
N LYS A 32 -1.54 18.83 19.15
CA LYS A 32 -0.74 19.60 20.12
C LYS A 32 0.34 20.43 19.46
N HIS A 33 0.87 19.93 18.35
CA HIS A 33 1.89 20.61 17.56
C HIS A 33 1.82 20.12 16.12
N GLU A 34 1.83 21.03 15.16
CA GLU A 34 1.90 20.70 13.74
C GLU A 34 2.89 21.63 13.04
N VAL A 35 3.79 21.01 12.27
CA VAL A 35 4.66 21.66 11.30
C VAL A 35 4.33 21.02 9.96
N CYS A 36 3.60 21.75 9.12
CA CYS A 36 3.17 21.31 7.79
C CYS A 36 4.17 21.72 6.69
N GLN A 37 5.38 22.14 7.07
CA GLN A 37 6.43 22.52 6.14
C GLN A 37 7.23 21.30 5.70
N HIS A 38 7.60 21.28 4.43
CA HIS A 38 8.41 20.23 3.83
C HIS A 38 9.56 20.87 3.07
N ASN A 39 10.74 20.26 3.15
CA ASN A 39 11.90 20.63 2.35
C ASN A 39 12.00 19.83 1.03
N HIS A 40 10.96 19.08 0.71
CA HIS A 40 10.85 18.24 -0.49
C HIS A 40 9.45 18.36 -1.06
N ARG A 41 9.30 18.00 -2.34
CA ARG A 41 8.01 18.04 -3.03
C ARG A 41 7.08 16.97 -2.45
N ILE A 42 5.87 17.38 -2.08
CA ILE A 42 4.74 16.47 -1.82
C ILE A 42 3.88 16.42 -3.07
N SER A 43 3.45 15.22 -3.46
CA SER A 43 2.44 15.07 -4.50
C SER A 43 1.74 13.72 -4.37
N ASP A 44 0.51 13.64 -4.86
CA ASP A 44 -0.24 12.38 -4.99
C ASP A 44 0.55 11.35 -5.82
N ASP A 45 1.25 11.81 -6.86
CA ASP A 45 2.10 10.97 -7.70
C ASP A 45 3.23 10.27 -6.91
N ILE A 46 3.93 11.01 -6.05
CA ILE A 46 4.98 10.47 -5.16
C ILE A 46 4.38 9.49 -4.16
N TYR A 47 3.26 9.84 -3.53
CA TYR A 47 2.58 8.99 -2.56
C TYR A 47 2.13 7.66 -3.19
N ARG A 48 1.43 7.72 -4.32
CA ARG A 48 0.92 6.54 -5.04
C ARG A 48 2.02 5.70 -5.68
N SER A 49 3.21 6.24 -5.88
CA SER A 49 4.37 5.52 -6.40
C SER A 49 5.16 4.79 -5.32
N HIS A 50 4.85 5.02 -4.03
CA HIS A 50 5.54 4.38 -2.93
C HIS A 50 5.24 2.86 -2.91
N PRO A 51 6.24 1.97 -2.76
CA PRO A 51 6.03 0.52 -2.86
C PRO A 51 4.94 -0.04 -1.94
N GLY A 52 4.83 0.45 -0.71
CA GLY A 52 3.79 0.01 0.23
C GLY A 52 2.37 0.48 -0.11
N ILE A 53 2.23 1.52 -0.94
CA ILE A 53 0.94 2.08 -1.35
C ILE A 53 0.50 1.51 -2.71
N ARG A 54 1.45 1.34 -3.62
CA ARG A 54 1.15 0.98 -5.01
C ARG A 54 0.81 -0.50 -5.20
N GLN A 55 1.20 -1.37 -4.28
CA GLN A 55 0.89 -2.80 -4.31
C GLN A 55 -0.60 -3.04 -4.02
N VAL A 56 -1.14 -4.13 -4.57
CA VAL A 56 -2.50 -4.60 -4.27
C VAL A 56 -2.49 -5.33 -2.92
N PRO A 57 -3.29 -4.90 -1.92
CA PRO A 57 -3.42 -5.60 -0.64
C PRO A 57 -4.05 -7.00 -0.80
N ALA A 58 -3.76 -7.91 0.14
CA ALA A 58 -4.27 -9.28 0.10
C ALA A 58 -5.79 -9.36 0.33
N GLU A 59 -6.38 -8.33 0.94
CA GLU A 59 -7.80 -8.19 1.22
C GLU A 59 -8.52 -7.40 0.11
N SER A 60 -7.83 -7.08 -0.98
CA SER A 60 -8.40 -6.29 -2.08
C SER A 60 -9.56 -7.04 -2.76
N PRO A 61 -10.65 -6.34 -3.13
CA PRO A 61 -11.73 -6.94 -3.92
C PRO A 61 -11.28 -7.40 -5.31
N LEU A 62 -10.07 -7.02 -5.75
CA LEU A 62 -9.47 -7.48 -7.01
C LEU A 62 -8.95 -8.92 -6.92
N MET A 63 -8.70 -9.43 -5.71
CA MET A 63 -8.03 -10.71 -5.50
C MET A 63 -8.71 -11.90 -6.18
N PRO A 64 -10.05 -12.05 -6.18
CA PRO A 64 -10.71 -13.15 -6.89
C PRO A 64 -10.42 -13.18 -8.40
N GLY A 65 -10.49 -12.03 -9.08
CA GLY A 65 -10.17 -11.95 -10.51
C GLY A 65 -8.68 -12.18 -10.80
N PHE A 66 -7.80 -11.73 -9.90
CA PHE A 66 -6.37 -12.02 -9.98
C PHE A 66 -6.08 -13.51 -9.78
N GLU A 67 -6.70 -14.14 -8.78
CA GLU A 67 -6.59 -15.57 -8.51
C GLU A 67 -6.98 -16.38 -9.75
N TRP A 68 -8.13 -16.06 -10.35
CA TRP A 68 -8.58 -16.68 -11.60
C TRP A 68 -7.59 -16.49 -12.76
N LEU A 69 -7.07 -15.27 -12.96
CA LEU A 69 -6.07 -15.02 -14.01
C LEU A 69 -4.77 -15.82 -13.81
N VAL A 70 -4.35 -16.02 -12.57
CA VAL A 70 -3.17 -16.84 -12.26
C VAL A 70 -3.46 -18.33 -12.49
N GLU A 71 -4.67 -18.79 -12.17
CA GLU A 71 -5.12 -20.17 -12.36
C GLU A 71 -5.13 -20.57 -13.84
N VAL A 72 -5.62 -19.69 -14.71
CA VAL A 72 -5.63 -19.90 -16.17
C VAL A 72 -4.29 -19.57 -16.84
N GLU A 73 -3.22 -19.42 -16.05
CA GLU A 73 -1.86 -19.09 -16.49
C GLU A 73 -1.78 -17.84 -17.40
N ALA A 74 -2.63 -16.84 -17.15
CA ALA A 74 -2.61 -15.62 -17.92
C ALA A 74 -1.24 -14.91 -17.84
N GLY A 75 -0.83 -14.32 -18.96
CA GLY A 75 0.40 -13.55 -19.02
C GLY A 75 0.42 -12.39 -18.03
N THR A 76 1.62 -12.03 -17.54
CA THR A 76 1.81 -10.92 -16.60
C THR A 76 1.18 -9.60 -17.10
N SER A 77 1.17 -9.36 -18.41
CA SER A 77 0.55 -8.18 -19.01
C SER A 77 -0.98 -8.16 -18.86
N SER A 78 -1.64 -9.32 -18.96
CA SER A 78 -3.09 -9.43 -18.76
C SER A 78 -3.47 -9.10 -17.32
N VAL A 79 -2.67 -9.61 -16.38
CA VAL A 79 -2.83 -9.33 -14.94
C VAL A 79 -2.57 -7.86 -14.62
N TYR A 80 -1.54 -7.27 -15.22
CA TYR A 80 -1.25 -5.83 -15.10
C TYR A 80 -2.42 -4.97 -15.60
N ASN A 81 -2.93 -5.27 -16.80
CA ASN A 81 -4.07 -4.54 -17.37
C ASN A 81 -5.32 -4.70 -16.50
N TYR A 82 -5.60 -5.90 -16.00
CA TYR A 82 -6.73 -6.12 -15.09
C TYR A 82 -6.65 -5.22 -13.85
N ILE A 83 -5.49 -5.13 -13.19
CA ILE A 83 -5.34 -4.25 -12.01
C ILE A 83 -5.51 -2.78 -12.40
N ARG A 84 -4.90 -2.35 -13.50
CA ARG A 84 -4.97 -0.97 -13.99
C ARG A 84 -6.40 -0.56 -14.37
N ASP A 85 -7.14 -1.45 -15.00
CA ASP A 85 -8.45 -1.16 -15.56
C ASP A 85 -9.56 -1.26 -14.49
N ASN A 86 -9.27 -1.91 -13.35
CA ASN A 86 -10.24 -2.13 -12.26
C ASN A 86 -9.86 -1.43 -10.94
N SER A 87 -8.78 -0.65 -10.90
CA SER A 87 -8.36 0.01 -9.65
C SER A 87 -7.48 1.24 -9.87
N ASN A 88 -7.32 2.02 -8.80
CA ASN A 88 -6.42 3.18 -8.78
C ASN A 88 -4.99 2.81 -8.34
N HIS A 89 -4.64 1.52 -8.28
CA HIS A 89 -3.28 1.09 -7.94
C HIS A 89 -2.32 1.38 -9.09
N ARG A 90 -1.17 1.97 -8.76
CA ARG A 90 -0.10 2.26 -9.72
C ARG A 90 0.97 1.17 -9.70
N VAL A 91 0.52 -0.08 -9.89
CA VAL A 91 1.43 -1.22 -9.91
C VAL A 91 2.44 -1.09 -11.04
N THR A 92 3.65 -1.58 -10.81
CA THR A 92 4.64 -1.82 -11.85
C THR A 92 4.60 -3.28 -12.30
N MET A 93 5.21 -3.61 -13.44
CA MET A 93 5.34 -5.01 -13.87
C MET A 93 6.07 -5.88 -12.84
N ASP A 94 7.04 -5.32 -12.12
CA ASP A 94 7.74 -6.04 -11.05
C ASP A 94 6.84 -6.31 -9.84
N ASP A 95 5.96 -5.38 -9.49
CA ASP A 95 4.96 -5.61 -8.43
C ASP A 95 4.03 -6.77 -8.81
N VAL A 96 3.59 -6.83 -10.07
CA VAL A 96 2.76 -7.93 -10.59
C VAL A 96 3.52 -9.26 -10.56
N ARG A 97 4.76 -9.32 -11.07
CA ARG A 97 5.60 -10.52 -11.01
C ARG A 97 5.80 -11.01 -9.58
N ASN A 98 6.07 -10.08 -8.66
CA ASN A 98 6.22 -10.39 -7.24
C ASN A 98 4.93 -10.91 -6.62
N LEU A 99 3.77 -10.33 -6.96
CA LEU A 99 2.48 -10.78 -6.49
C LEU A 99 2.15 -12.20 -6.98
N ILE A 100 2.31 -12.49 -8.28
CA ILE A 100 2.12 -13.84 -8.85
C ILE A 100 3.04 -14.84 -8.14
N ARG A 101 4.33 -14.49 -7.96
CA ARG A 101 5.30 -15.34 -7.26
C ARG A 101 4.89 -15.63 -5.81
N ARG A 102 4.42 -14.62 -5.07
CA ARG A 102 3.94 -14.81 -3.69
C ARG A 102 2.76 -15.78 -3.66
N MET A 103 1.81 -15.65 -4.59
CA MET A 103 0.61 -16.49 -4.62
C MET A 103 0.92 -17.95 -5.00
N ARG A 104 1.80 -18.17 -5.98
CA ARG A 104 2.30 -19.51 -6.30
C ARG A 104 3.00 -20.16 -5.10
N LYS A 105 3.80 -19.39 -4.35
CA LYS A 105 4.50 -19.87 -3.16
C LYS A 105 3.57 -20.18 -1.98
N GLN A 106 2.45 -19.45 -1.85
CA GLN A 106 1.48 -19.65 -0.77
C GLN A 106 0.57 -20.88 -0.97
N GLY A 107 0.73 -21.64 -2.06
CA GLY A 107 0.04 -22.92 -2.23
C GLY A 107 -1.47 -22.83 -2.45
N LYS A 108 -2.04 -21.62 -2.64
CA LYS A 108 -3.44 -21.46 -3.05
C LYS A 108 -3.74 -22.01 -4.45
N PHE A 109 -2.70 -22.35 -5.22
CA PHE A 109 -2.77 -23.13 -6.44
C PHE A 109 -1.93 -24.38 -6.27
N SER A 110 -2.40 -25.32 -5.46
CA SER A 110 -1.87 -26.68 -5.50
C SER A 110 -2.35 -27.31 -6.79
N MET A 111 -1.53 -27.25 -7.85
CA MET A 111 -1.78 -28.04 -9.06
C MET A 111 -1.77 -29.52 -8.66
N LYS A 112 -2.91 -30.18 -8.86
CA LYS A 112 -2.96 -31.62 -9.08
C LYS A 112 -2.75 -31.90 -10.56
#